data_AF-A0A1C4YRE9-F1
#
_entry.id   AF-A0A1C4YRE9-F1
#
_cell.length_a   1.000
_cell.length_b   1.000
_cell.length_c   1.000
_cell.angle_alpha   90.00
_cell.angle_beta   90.00
_cell.angle_gamma   90.00
#
_symmetry.space_group_name_H-M   'P 1'
#
loop_
_entity.id
_entity.type
_entity.pdbx_description
1 polymer ?
#
loop_
_entity_poly.entity_id
_entity_poly.type
_entity_poly.pdbx_seq_one_letter_code
_entity_poly.pdbx_strand_id
1 'polypeptide(L)'
;MLLREHAGARARIVDEHMFIVERSSFRLQLFTGIGLRPVAVATQTDREGASLSNRAERFVEAVWQRLCPSEAQPPIFIAHQLLGSEDLGFSHYGFTVTGPHAVASPPRWGPYLRPAELAVLVGGPVDAARGNGHVEPVPPDEPWMRYAVAALIWLPSPDLEGEPACMPVGTPWWRRLFRQVVPRRTGPSCCSYHRVDWAEASVAAITALARADAGELDQDPDQEHDDHQHKRMFAALEVLRGAGLHEATLKAAESSLFLDPIQPETSDGVVPYINGRHRVQAMLDAGVRRTIIGRWVESGGHR
;
A
#
# COMPACT_ATOMS: atom_id res chain seq x y z
N MET A 1 21.37 -2.63 25.18
CA MET A 1 22.77 -2.84 24.76
C MET A 1 23.25 -1.53 24.17
N LEU A 2 24.29 -0.93 24.74
CA LEU A 2 24.76 0.39 24.32
C LEU A 2 25.58 0.21 23.04
N LEU A 3 25.21 0.88 21.94
CA LEU A 3 25.94 0.82 20.66
C LEU A 3 27.44 1.11 20.80
N ARG A 4 27.85 1.83 21.86
CA ARG A 4 29.25 2.07 22.22
C ARG A 4 30.07 0.80 22.46
N GLU A 5 29.46 -0.28 22.94
CA GLU A 5 30.12 -1.58 23.15
C GLU A 5 30.54 -2.24 21.83
N HIS A 6 29.96 -1.78 20.72
CA HIS A 6 30.29 -2.23 19.37
C HIS A 6 31.17 -1.25 18.59
N ALA A 7 31.64 -0.16 19.23
CA ALA A 7 32.54 0.78 18.58
C ALA A 7 33.88 0.12 18.26
N GLY A 8 34.42 0.39 17.09
CA GLY A 8 35.70 -0.16 16.66
C GLY A 8 35.98 0.12 15.20
N ALA A 9 37.26 0.02 14.83
CA ALA A 9 37.72 0.26 13.47
C ALA A 9 37.14 -0.79 12.51
N ARG A 10 36.35 -0.34 11.53
CA ARG A 10 35.83 -1.15 10.44
C ARG A 10 36.24 -0.56 9.10
N ALA A 11 36.40 -1.43 8.10
CA ALA A 11 36.53 -1.03 6.71
C ALA A 11 35.15 -1.06 6.04
N ARG A 12 34.86 -0.08 5.20
CA ARG A 12 33.70 -0.13 4.30
C ARG A 12 33.99 -1.12 3.18
N ILE A 13 33.29 -2.25 3.17
CA ILE A 13 33.47 -3.31 2.17
C ILE A 13 32.39 -3.30 1.08
N VAL A 14 31.24 -2.64 1.34
CA VAL A 14 30.17 -2.42 0.37
C VAL A 14 29.75 -0.96 0.41
N ASP A 15 29.54 -0.39 -0.76
CA ASP A 15 28.85 0.88 -0.98
C ASP A 15 27.99 0.71 -2.24
N GLU A 16 26.83 0.09 -2.07
CA GLU A 16 25.92 -0.23 -3.16
C GLU A 16 24.83 0.83 -3.25
N HIS A 17 24.78 1.51 -4.40
CA HIS A 17 23.81 2.57 -4.62
C HIS A 17 22.38 2.07 -4.85
N MET A 18 22.15 0.80 -5.18
CA MET A 18 20.82 0.25 -5.46
C MET A 18 20.67 -1.14 -4.87
N PHE A 19 20.69 -1.26 -3.55
CA PHE A 19 20.45 -2.55 -2.90
C PHE A 19 18.93 -2.84 -2.92
N ILE A 20 18.52 -3.80 -3.74
CA ILE A 20 17.10 -4.11 -3.99
C ILE A 20 16.63 -5.28 -3.13
N VAL A 21 15.52 -5.10 -2.44
CA VAL A 21 14.81 -6.15 -1.70
C VAL A 21 13.34 -6.07 -2.04
N GLU A 22 12.81 -7.13 -2.66
CA GLU A 22 11.44 -7.14 -3.21
C GLU A 22 11.22 -5.95 -4.16
N ARG A 23 10.25 -5.08 -3.86
CA ARG A 23 9.92 -3.86 -4.61
C ARG A 23 10.53 -2.59 -4.00
N SER A 24 11.47 -2.71 -3.05
CA SER A 24 12.11 -1.57 -2.38
C SER A 24 13.59 -1.51 -2.71
N SER A 25 14.16 -0.30 -2.71
CA SER A 25 15.60 -0.08 -2.91
C SER A 25 16.15 0.91 -1.89
N PHE A 26 17.46 0.89 -1.66
CA PHE A 26 18.16 1.87 -0.82
C PHE A 26 19.67 1.83 -1.11
N ARG A 27 20.40 2.88 -0.71
CA ARG A 27 21.86 2.81 -0.63
C ARG A 27 22.24 1.94 0.55
N LEU A 28 23.14 0.98 0.35
CA LEU A 28 23.70 0.19 1.43
C LEU A 28 25.21 0.43 1.57
N GLN A 29 25.63 0.91 2.73
CA GLN A 29 27.03 0.90 3.14
C GLN A 29 27.26 -0.16 4.23
N LEU A 30 28.09 -1.16 3.95
CA LEU A 30 28.43 -2.22 4.91
C LEU A 30 29.86 -2.06 5.41
N PHE A 31 30.01 -2.04 6.73
CA PHE A 31 31.28 -1.90 7.42
C PHE A 31 31.58 -3.16 8.23
N THR A 32 32.78 -3.73 8.07
CA THR A 32 33.23 -4.94 8.79
C THR A 32 34.59 -4.74 9.43
N GLY A 33 34.87 -5.48 10.50
CA GLY A 33 36.14 -5.46 11.22
C GLY A 33 36.36 -6.77 11.96
N ILE A 34 37.63 -7.13 12.18
CA ILE A 34 37.98 -8.41 12.83
C ILE A 34 37.39 -8.46 14.25
N GLY A 35 36.60 -9.50 14.53
CA GLY A 35 35.97 -9.70 15.83
C GLY A 35 34.84 -8.72 16.16
N LEU A 36 34.41 -7.90 15.20
CA LEU A 36 33.36 -6.92 15.38
C LEU A 36 32.13 -7.31 14.57
N ARG A 37 30.96 -7.17 15.19
CA ARG A 37 29.67 -7.31 14.48
C ARG A 37 29.61 -6.30 13.32
N PRO A 38 29.26 -6.71 12.09
CA PRO A 38 29.12 -5.80 10.96
C PRO A 38 28.10 -4.69 11.22
N VAL A 39 28.28 -3.53 10.58
CA VAL A 39 27.33 -2.41 10.62
C VAL A 39 26.85 -2.13 9.21
N ALA A 40 25.54 -2.20 9.01
CA ALA A 40 24.86 -1.85 7.79
C ALA A 40 24.18 -0.49 7.97
N VAL A 41 24.55 0.47 7.13
CA VAL A 41 23.87 1.77 7.04
C VAL A 41 23.08 1.78 5.75
N ALA A 42 21.76 1.84 5.89
CA ALA A 42 20.82 1.91 4.78
C ALA A 42 20.29 3.35 4.67
N THR A 43 20.46 3.98 3.52
CA THR A 43 19.93 5.33 3.24
C THR A 43 18.88 5.25 2.13
N GLN A 44 17.68 5.75 2.41
CA GLN A 44 16.53 5.64 1.53
C GLN A 44 15.79 6.98 1.39
N THR A 45 15.29 7.27 0.19
CA THR A 45 14.34 8.35 -0.09
C THR A 45 12.89 7.86 -0.04
N ASP A 46 11.90 8.75 -0.05
CA ASP A 46 10.48 8.41 -0.03
C ASP A 46 9.97 7.67 -1.28
N ARG A 47 10.69 7.75 -2.42
CA ARG A 47 10.31 7.11 -3.70
C ARG A 47 10.80 5.68 -3.86
N GLU A 48 11.52 5.13 -2.87
CA GLU A 48 12.22 3.85 -3.03
C GLU A 48 11.49 2.64 -2.42
N GLY A 49 10.16 2.71 -2.40
CA GLY A 49 9.28 1.63 -1.95
C GLY A 49 8.96 1.68 -0.46
N ALA A 50 8.86 0.51 0.18
CA ALA A 50 8.51 0.44 1.59
C ALA A 50 9.62 1.04 2.45
N SER A 51 9.25 1.82 3.47
CA SER A 51 10.23 2.51 4.32
C SER A 51 11.13 1.54 5.07
N LEU A 52 12.39 1.96 5.28
CA LEU A 52 13.36 1.26 6.14
C LEU A 52 12.80 0.95 7.53
N SER A 53 11.93 1.82 8.05
CA SER A 53 11.24 1.64 9.34
C SER A 53 10.20 0.52 9.31
N ASN A 54 9.36 0.46 8.28
CA ASN A 54 8.23 -0.46 8.21
C ASN A 54 8.62 -1.88 7.81
N ARG A 55 9.77 -2.05 7.15
CA ARG A 55 10.26 -3.34 6.64
C ARG A 55 11.69 -3.66 7.11
N ALA A 56 12.10 -3.08 8.23
CA ALA A 56 13.45 -3.22 8.80
C ALA A 56 13.90 -4.68 8.92
N GLU A 57 13.01 -5.58 9.35
CA GLU A 57 13.26 -7.02 9.45
C GLU A 57 13.64 -7.62 8.10
N ARG A 58 12.87 -7.33 7.04
CA ARG A 58 13.12 -7.87 5.69
C ARG A 58 14.42 -7.37 5.11
N PHE A 59 14.73 -6.09 5.34
CA PHE A 59 15.96 -5.51 4.84
C PHE A 59 17.18 -6.05 5.58
N VAL A 60 17.15 -6.14 6.92
CA VAL A 60 18.27 -6.69 7.68
C VAL A 60 18.47 -8.18 7.39
N GLU A 61 17.39 -8.96 7.22
CA GLU A 61 17.46 -10.37 6.80
C GLU A 61 18.15 -10.50 5.44
N ALA A 62 17.75 -9.68 4.45
CA ALA A 62 18.34 -9.71 3.12
C ALA A 62 19.84 -9.33 3.13
N VAL A 63 20.23 -8.30 3.89
CA VAL A 63 21.64 -7.93 4.04
C VAL A 63 22.42 -9.06 4.73
N TRP A 64 21.84 -9.65 5.78
CA TRP A 64 22.49 -10.74 6.52
C TRP A 64 22.71 -11.96 5.65
N GLN A 65 21.68 -12.39 4.89
CA GLN A 65 21.75 -13.54 3.99
C GLN A 65 22.75 -13.33 2.85
N ARG A 66 22.75 -12.15 2.23
CA ARG A 66 23.53 -11.91 1.00
C ARG A 66 24.97 -11.50 1.28
N LEU A 67 25.21 -10.72 2.34
CA LEU A 67 26.50 -10.05 2.55
C LEU A 67 27.20 -10.45 3.85
N CYS A 68 26.50 -11.07 4.80
CA CYS A 68 27.06 -11.55 6.06
C CYS A 68 26.67 -13.01 6.39
N PRO A 69 26.65 -13.96 5.43
CA PRO A 69 26.03 -15.26 5.64
C PRO A 69 26.71 -16.11 6.73
N SER A 70 28.00 -15.86 7.01
CA SER A 70 28.77 -16.55 8.04
C SER A 70 28.58 -15.98 9.45
N GLU A 71 27.97 -14.80 9.58
CA GLU A 71 27.78 -14.16 10.88
C GLU A 71 26.64 -14.83 11.65
N ALA A 72 26.84 -15.06 12.95
CA ALA A 72 25.83 -15.66 13.83
C ALA A 72 24.68 -14.70 14.20
N GLN A 73 24.86 -13.40 13.95
CA GLN A 73 23.88 -12.36 14.23
C GLN A 73 23.73 -11.45 13.00
N PRO A 74 22.56 -10.80 12.81
CA PRO A 74 22.39 -9.84 11.73
C PRO A 74 23.39 -8.67 11.88
N PRO A 75 23.72 -7.91 10.84
CA PRO A 75 24.45 -6.66 11.03
C PRO A 75 23.70 -5.73 12.01
N ILE A 76 24.42 -4.83 12.67
CA ILE A 76 23.80 -3.68 13.34
C ILE A 76 23.20 -2.82 12.22
N PHE A 77 21.86 -2.68 12.22
CA PHE A 77 21.15 -2.00 11.15
C PHE A 77 20.84 -0.56 11.56
N ILE A 78 21.38 0.37 10.79
CA ILE A 78 21.16 1.80 10.92
C ILE A 78 20.39 2.25 9.69
N ALA A 79 19.18 2.76 9.88
CA ALA A 79 18.40 3.37 8.81
C ALA A 79 18.59 4.88 8.79
N HIS A 80 18.57 5.45 7.61
CA HIS A 80 18.57 6.89 7.38
C HIS A 80 17.51 7.19 6.30
N GLN A 81 16.42 7.84 6.70
CA GLN A 81 15.36 8.23 5.78
C GLN A 81 15.48 9.71 5.40
N LEU A 82 15.52 9.96 4.10
CA LEU A 82 15.51 11.28 3.47
C LEU A 82 14.09 11.51 2.91
N LEU A 83 13.23 12.20 3.67
CA LEU A 83 11.84 12.46 3.26
C LEU A 83 11.71 13.89 2.72
N GLY A 84 11.78 14.07 1.41
CA GLY A 84 11.80 15.40 0.80
C GLY A 84 12.92 16.28 1.36
N SER A 85 12.56 17.38 2.02
CA SER A 85 13.51 18.27 2.71
C SER A 85 13.83 17.87 4.16
N GLU A 86 13.15 16.86 4.70
CA GLU A 86 13.32 16.40 6.08
C GLU A 86 14.34 15.26 6.17
N ASP A 87 15.39 15.49 6.96
CA ASP A 87 16.33 14.47 7.38
C ASP A 87 15.91 13.94 8.76
N LEU A 88 15.43 12.69 8.81
CA LEU A 88 14.99 12.05 10.06
C LEU A 88 16.17 11.57 10.93
N GLY A 89 17.41 11.75 10.47
CA GLY A 89 18.62 11.28 11.13
C GLY A 89 18.80 9.77 11.07
N PHE A 90 19.82 9.27 11.79
CA PHE A 90 20.16 7.85 11.80
C PHE A 90 19.41 7.12 12.92
N SER A 91 18.56 6.17 12.56
CA SER A 91 17.80 5.33 13.50
C SER A 91 18.40 3.94 13.60
N HIS A 92 18.68 3.47 14.82
CA HIS A 92 19.13 2.10 15.04
C HIS A 92 17.94 1.14 15.26
N TYR A 93 17.97 -0.02 14.60
CA TYR A 93 17.01 -1.10 14.81
C TYR A 93 17.69 -2.34 15.39
N GLY A 94 17.19 -2.78 16.55
CA GLY A 94 17.62 -3.98 17.23
C GLY A 94 16.67 -5.16 16.96
N PHE A 95 17.22 -6.35 16.78
CA PHE A 95 16.45 -7.54 16.41
C PHE A 95 16.69 -8.70 17.39
N THR A 96 15.69 -9.57 17.54
CA THR A 96 15.85 -10.89 18.18
C THR A 96 15.98 -11.94 17.08
N VAL A 97 17.02 -12.78 17.12
CA VAL A 97 17.20 -13.86 16.14
C VAL A 97 16.22 -14.99 16.44
N THR A 98 15.49 -15.44 15.42
CA THR A 98 14.49 -16.53 15.52
C THR A 98 14.90 -17.78 14.74
N GLY A 99 15.87 -17.65 13.84
CA GLY A 99 16.40 -18.76 13.06
C GLY A 99 17.58 -18.34 12.19
N PRO A 100 18.09 -19.23 11.33
CA PRO A 100 19.15 -18.91 10.38
C PRO A 100 18.73 -17.73 9.51
N HIS A 101 19.45 -16.62 9.66
CA HIS A 101 19.21 -15.38 8.93
C HIS A 101 17.77 -14.85 9.01
N ALA A 102 17.10 -15.07 10.14
CA ALA A 102 15.73 -14.67 10.39
C ALA A 102 15.61 -13.95 11.74
N VAL A 103 14.76 -12.92 11.78
CA VAL A 103 14.53 -12.10 12.97
C VAL A 103 13.06 -12.04 13.36
N ALA A 104 12.80 -11.79 14.65
CA ALA A 104 11.45 -11.56 15.16
C ALA A 104 10.93 -10.19 14.75
N SER A 105 9.61 -10.10 14.60
CA SER A 105 8.85 -8.86 14.46
C SER A 105 8.04 -8.59 15.75
N PRO A 106 7.87 -7.33 16.18
CA PRO A 106 8.44 -6.10 15.60
C PRO A 106 9.92 -5.87 16.00
N PRO A 107 10.65 -4.96 15.31
CA PRO A 107 11.99 -4.61 15.73
C PRO A 107 11.96 -3.78 17.02
N ARG A 108 13.07 -3.78 17.76
CA ARG A 108 13.27 -2.88 18.89
C ARG A 108 13.91 -1.59 18.40
N TRP A 109 13.23 -0.48 18.64
CA TRP A 109 13.70 0.84 18.26
C TRP A 109 14.80 1.30 19.23
N GLY A 110 15.96 1.61 18.66
CA GLY A 110 17.09 2.17 19.38
C GLY A 110 17.04 3.70 19.43
N PRO A 111 18.01 4.32 20.13
CA PRO A 111 18.18 5.76 20.08
C PRO A 111 18.59 6.21 18.66
N TYR A 112 18.24 7.45 18.33
CA TYR A 112 18.83 8.13 17.18
C TYR A 112 20.33 8.35 17.41
N LEU A 113 21.10 8.21 16.34
CA LEU A 113 22.54 8.46 16.33
C LEU A 113 22.83 9.77 15.63
N ARG A 114 23.69 10.59 16.24
CA ARG A 114 24.30 11.71 15.53
C ARG A 114 25.38 11.20 14.57
N PRO A 115 25.70 11.92 13.49
CA PRO A 115 26.76 11.51 12.55
C PRO A 115 28.10 11.19 13.23
N ALA A 116 28.48 11.95 14.27
CA ALA A 116 29.70 11.70 15.03
C ALA A 116 29.66 10.38 15.83
N GLU A 117 28.49 9.99 16.35
CA GLU A 117 28.33 8.73 17.09
C GLU A 117 28.35 7.53 16.14
N LEU A 118 27.74 7.67 14.97
CA LEU A 118 27.83 6.68 13.91
C LEU A 118 29.27 6.54 13.40
N ALA A 119 30.01 7.64 13.28
CA ALA A 119 31.40 7.61 12.86
C ALA A 119 32.30 6.88 13.88
N VAL A 120 32.06 7.08 15.18
CA VAL A 120 32.72 6.31 16.25
C VAL A 120 32.35 4.83 16.18
N LEU A 121 31.08 4.53 15.89
CA LEU A 121 30.61 3.15 15.75
C LEU A 121 31.36 2.41 14.64
N VAL A 122 31.54 3.01 13.45
CA VAL A 122 32.20 2.35 12.31
C VAL A 122 33.70 2.62 12.19
N GLY A 123 34.25 3.56 12.98
CA GLY A 123 35.67 3.92 12.95
C GLY A 123 36.06 4.92 11.86
N GLY A 124 35.10 5.66 11.30
CA GLY A 124 35.33 6.64 10.23
C GLY A 124 34.03 7.34 9.79
N PRO A 125 34.09 8.37 8.93
CA PRO A 125 32.88 9.06 8.47
C PRO A 125 31.98 8.12 7.66
N VAL A 126 30.67 8.25 7.87
CA VAL A 126 29.63 7.64 7.03
C VAL A 126 29.07 8.72 6.12
N ASP A 127 28.85 8.35 4.85
CA ASP A 127 28.26 9.25 3.88
C ASP A 127 26.73 9.25 4.09
N ALA A 128 26.20 10.40 4.49
CA ALA A 128 24.77 10.56 4.77
C ALA A 128 23.95 10.82 3.49
N ALA A 129 24.60 11.08 2.36
CA ALA A 129 23.90 11.31 1.12
C ALA A 129 23.39 9.99 0.53
N ARG A 130 22.41 10.08 -0.37
CA ARG A 130 22.00 8.94 -1.21
C ARG A 130 23.12 8.43 -2.14
N GLY A 131 24.20 9.20 -2.27
CA GLY A 131 25.45 8.86 -2.94
C GLY A 131 25.59 9.52 -4.32
N ASN A 132 26.83 9.85 -4.70
CA ASN A 132 27.13 10.38 -6.03
C ASN A 132 26.77 9.35 -7.10
N GLY A 133 26.03 9.75 -8.14
CA GLY A 133 25.55 8.84 -9.18
C GLY A 133 24.19 8.20 -8.91
N HIS A 134 23.53 8.55 -7.79
CA HIS A 134 22.10 8.28 -7.65
C HIS A 134 21.34 9.04 -8.73
N VAL A 135 20.76 8.28 -9.66
CA VAL A 135 19.66 8.75 -10.47
C VAL A 135 18.42 8.37 -9.67
N GLU A 136 17.59 9.34 -9.30
CA GLU A 136 16.29 9.02 -8.73
C GLU A 136 15.65 7.97 -9.63
N PRO A 137 15.22 6.81 -9.09
CA PRO A 137 14.44 5.89 -9.88
C PRO A 137 13.32 6.73 -10.49
N VAL A 138 13.13 6.64 -11.81
CA VAL A 138 11.87 7.11 -12.39
C VAL A 138 10.80 6.46 -11.52
N PRO A 139 9.99 7.25 -10.78
CA PRO A 139 9.02 6.68 -9.86
C PRO A 139 8.29 5.61 -10.66
N PRO A 140 8.22 4.38 -10.13
CA PRO A 140 7.48 3.35 -10.84
C PRO A 140 6.12 3.96 -11.09
N ASP A 141 5.74 4.01 -12.36
CA ASP A 141 4.46 4.50 -12.84
C ASP A 141 3.39 4.23 -11.79
N GLU A 142 2.97 5.29 -11.07
CA GLU A 142 2.13 5.09 -9.90
C GLU A 142 0.87 4.37 -10.39
N PRO A 143 0.53 3.20 -9.81
CA PRO A 143 -0.64 2.48 -10.25
C PRO A 143 -1.82 3.41 -9.98
N TRP A 144 -2.54 3.78 -11.03
CA TRP A 144 -3.69 4.65 -10.89
C TRP A 144 -4.96 3.81 -10.84
N MET A 145 -5.98 4.37 -10.21
CA MET A 145 -7.25 3.68 -10.03
C MET A 145 -8.17 3.92 -11.22
N ARG A 146 -8.41 2.86 -12.00
CA ARG A 146 -9.42 2.88 -13.06
C ARG A 146 -10.79 2.50 -12.51
N TYR A 147 -11.74 3.41 -12.63
CA TYR A 147 -13.16 3.11 -12.36
C TYR A 147 -13.80 2.41 -13.55
N ALA A 148 -14.53 1.33 -13.28
CA ALA A 148 -15.31 0.60 -14.27
C ALA A 148 -16.67 0.19 -13.71
N VAL A 149 -17.68 0.12 -14.58
CA VAL A 149 -18.98 -0.45 -14.21
C VAL A 149 -18.90 -1.97 -14.33
N ALA A 150 -19.18 -2.68 -13.23
CA ALA A 150 -19.21 -4.13 -13.21
C ALA A 150 -20.61 -4.64 -12.83
N ALA A 151 -20.98 -5.79 -13.38
CA ALA A 151 -22.15 -6.52 -12.93
C ALA A 151 -21.80 -7.34 -11.69
N LEU A 152 -22.50 -7.10 -10.59
CA LEU A 152 -22.20 -7.66 -9.26
C LEU A 152 -22.24 -9.18 -9.23
N ILE A 153 -23.09 -9.79 -10.05
CA ILE A 153 -23.22 -11.25 -10.14
C ILE A 153 -21.95 -11.94 -10.67
N TRP A 154 -21.05 -11.20 -11.32
CA TRP A 154 -19.79 -11.71 -11.87
C TRP A 154 -18.58 -11.43 -10.97
N LEU A 155 -18.78 -10.68 -9.88
CA LEU A 155 -17.71 -10.51 -8.91
C LEU A 155 -17.54 -11.80 -8.10
N PRO A 156 -16.34 -12.09 -7.58
CA PRO A 156 -16.11 -13.23 -6.69
C PRO A 156 -17.12 -13.27 -5.54
N SER A 157 -17.49 -14.45 -5.03
CA SER A 157 -18.34 -14.46 -3.84
C SER A 157 -17.58 -13.84 -2.67
N PRO A 158 -18.17 -12.86 -1.95
CA PRO A 158 -17.52 -12.30 -0.77
C PRO A 158 -17.42 -13.39 0.29
N ASP A 159 -16.22 -13.55 0.84
CA ASP A 159 -15.97 -14.40 2.01
C ASP A 159 -15.93 -13.51 3.26
N LEU A 160 -16.85 -13.78 4.19
CA LEU A 160 -17.13 -12.95 5.37
C LEU A 160 -16.97 -13.80 6.64
N GLU A 161 -15.87 -14.54 6.76
CA GLU A 161 -15.56 -15.31 7.97
C GLU A 161 -15.58 -14.43 9.23
N GLY A 162 -16.34 -14.84 10.25
CA GLY A 162 -16.39 -14.16 11.56
C GLY A 162 -17.25 -12.90 11.62
N GLU A 163 -18.02 -12.60 10.58
CA GLU A 163 -18.76 -11.33 10.42
C GLU A 163 -20.19 -11.38 11.03
N PRO A 164 -20.86 -10.23 11.25
CA PRO A 164 -22.12 -10.18 11.99
C PRO A 164 -23.21 -11.06 11.35
N ALA A 165 -24.05 -11.66 12.20
CA ALA A 165 -25.12 -12.59 11.80
C ALA A 165 -26.07 -12.07 10.70
N CYS A 166 -26.09 -10.76 10.46
CA CYS A 166 -26.85 -10.13 9.39
C CYS A 166 -26.27 -10.28 7.98
N MET A 167 -25.00 -10.68 7.82
CA MET A 167 -24.32 -10.91 6.53
C MET A 167 -23.86 -12.39 6.42
N PRO A 168 -24.80 -13.35 6.30
CA PRO A 168 -24.45 -14.76 6.29
C PRO A 168 -23.65 -15.15 5.04
N VAL A 169 -22.50 -15.77 5.27
CA VAL A 169 -21.70 -16.46 4.25
C VAL A 169 -22.54 -17.59 3.63
N GLY A 170 -22.37 -17.85 2.33
CA GLY A 170 -23.00 -19.00 1.68
C GLY A 170 -24.46 -18.82 1.26
N THR A 171 -24.94 -17.58 1.12
CA THR A 171 -26.28 -17.33 0.53
C THR A 171 -26.39 -18.04 -0.84
N PRO A 172 -27.33 -18.99 -1.01
CA PRO A 172 -27.41 -19.78 -2.24
C PRO A 172 -27.59 -18.90 -3.48
N TRP A 173 -26.95 -19.28 -4.58
CA TRP A 173 -26.97 -18.52 -5.84
C TRP A 173 -28.39 -18.22 -6.33
N TRP A 174 -29.34 -19.13 -6.12
CA TRP A 174 -30.75 -18.93 -6.50
C TRP A 174 -31.44 -17.83 -5.69
N ARG A 175 -31.09 -17.66 -4.40
CA ARG A 175 -31.59 -16.55 -3.57
C ARG A 175 -31.02 -15.22 -4.04
N ARG A 176 -29.73 -15.21 -4.41
CA ARG A 176 -29.09 -14.04 -5.00
C ARG A 176 -29.79 -13.67 -6.32
N LEU A 177 -30.00 -14.66 -7.20
CA LEU A 177 -30.66 -14.45 -8.50
C LEU A 177 -32.11 -13.95 -8.33
N PHE A 178 -32.88 -14.52 -7.40
CA PHE A 178 -34.24 -14.05 -7.11
C PHE A 178 -34.27 -12.58 -6.66
N ARG A 179 -33.31 -12.18 -5.81
CA ARG A 179 -33.18 -10.78 -5.36
C ARG A 179 -32.78 -9.82 -6.48
N GLN A 180 -32.11 -10.31 -7.54
CA GLN A 180 -31.85 -9.52 -8.74
C GLN A 180 -33.12 -9.26 -9.57
N VAL A 181 -34.16 -10.08 -9.41
CA VAL A 181 -35.46 -9.94 -10.07
C VAL A 181 -36.42 -9.12 -9.22
N VAL A 182 -36.44 -9.35 -7.90
CA VAL A 182 -37.29 -8.63 -6.93
C VAL A 182 -36.39 -7.96 -5.87
N PRO A 183 -35.83 -6.78 -6.17
CA PRO A 183 -34.89 -6.10 -5.28
C PRO A 183 -35.59 -5.56 -4.03
N ARG A 184 -34.89 -5.60 -2.90
CA ARG A 184 -35.30 -4.94 -1.65
C ARG A 184 -34.54 -3.63 -1.55
N ARG A 185 -35.22 -2.53 -1.79
CA ARG A 185 -34.62 -1.17 -1.76
C ARG A 185 -34.19 -0.73 -0.35
N THR A 186 -34.63 -1.44 0.68
CA THR A 186 -34.21 -1.23 2.07
C THR A 186 -34.05 -2.58 2.77
N GLY A 187 -32.83 -2.85 3.24
CA GLY A 187 -32.55 -3.97 4.13
C GLY A 187 -32.95 -3.64 5.58
N PRO A 188 -33.12 -4.64 6.47
CA PRO A 188 -33.26 -4.37 7.90
C PRO A 188 -32.09 -3.52 8.40
N SER A 189 -32.33 -2.66 9.39
CA SER A 189 -31.40 -1.66 9.96
C SER A 189 -30.20 -2.23 10.74
N CYS A 190 -29.85 -3.48 10.48
CA CYS A 190 -28.98 -4.34 11.28
C CYS A 190 -27.49 -3.95 11.27
N CYS A 191 -26.97 -3.35 10.19
CA CYS A 191 -25.60 -2.82 10.14
C CYS A 191 -25.52 -1.54 9.30
N SER A 192 -24.40 -0.82 9.38
CA SER A 192 -24.17 0.41 8.59
C SER A 192 -24.28 0.16 7.08
N TYR A 193 -23.83 -0.99 6.58
CA TYR A 193 -23.92 -1.34 5.16
C TYR A 193 -25.36 -1.56 4.70
N HIS A 194 -26.22 -2.24 5.46
CA HIS A 194 -27.62 -2.49 5.04
C HIS A 194 -28.54 -1.27 5.19
N ARG A 195 -28.09 -0.19 5.83
CA ARG A 195 -28.84 1.08 5.95
C ARG A 195 -28.74 1.97 4.73
N VAL A 196 -27.84 1.68 3.79
CA VAL A 196 -27.64 2.44 2.57
C VAL A 196 -28.58 1.93 1.48
N ASP A 197 -29.25 2.85 0.76
CA ASP A 197 -29.90 2.51 -0.52
C ASP A 197 -28.82 2.33 -1.59
N TRP A 198 -28.27 1.13 -1.66
CA TRP A 198 -27.21 0.82 -2.62
C TRP A 198 -27.67 0.85 -4.07
N ALA A 199 -28.97 0.71 -4.34
CA ALA A 199 -29.49 0.81 -5.69
C ALA A 199 -29.42 2.26 -6.16
N GLU A 200 -29.90 3.19 -5.34
CA GLU A 200 -29.82 4.62 -5.61
C GLU A 200 -28.35 5.09 -5.68
N ALA A 201 -27.52 4.71 -4.70
CA ALA A 201 -26.09 5.04 -4.68
C ALA A 201 -25.36 4.55 -5.94
N SER A 202 -25.62 3.31 -6.38
CA SER A 202 -24.96 2.74 -7.56
C SER A 202 -25.44 3.41 -8.85
N VAL A 203 -26.74 3.71 -8.99
CA VAL A 203 -27.27 4.42 -10.17
C VAL A 203 -26.67 5.82 -10.25
N ALA A 204 -26.62 6.54 -9.14
CA ALA A 204 -26.07 7.89 -9.10
C ALA A 204 -24.56 7.89 -9.40
N ALA A 205 -23.79 6.97 -8.82
CA ALA A 205 -22.36 6.85 -9.07
C ALA A 205 -22.04 6.48 -10.54
N ILE A 206 -22.79 5.53 -11.12
CA ILE A 206 -22.64 5.18 -12.55
C ILE A 206 -22.97 6.38 -13.44
N THR A 207 -24.04 7.12 -13.13
CA THR A 207 -24.45 8.30 -13.90
C THR A 207 -23.42 9.42 -13.78
N ALA A 208 -22.88 9.64 -12.59
CA ALA A 208 -21.84 10.61 -12.33
C ALA A 208 -20.55 10.30 -13.12
N LEU A 209 -20.11 9.04 -13.11
CA LEU A 209 -18.96 8.60 -13.88
C LEU A 209 -19.17 8.77 -15.39
N ALA A 210 -20.36 8.41 -15.91
CA ALA A 210 -20.69 8.58 -17.32
C ALA A 210 -20.79 10.06 -17.74
N ARG A 211 -21.22 10.94 -16.83
CA ARG A 211 -21.23 12.40 -17.09
C ARG A 211 -19.84 13.01 -17.04
N ALA A 212 -18.97 12.53 -16.14
CA ALA A 212 -17.56 12.92 -16.13
C ALA A 212 -16.85 12.47 -17.42
N ASP A 213 -17.24 11.34 -18.00
CA ASP A 213 -16.74 10.88 -19.31
C ASP A 213 -17.22 11.73 -20.49
N ALA A 214 -18.45 12.25 -20.39
CA ALA A 214 -19.07 13.04 -21.44
C ALA A 214 -18.74 14.55 -21.35
N GLY A 215 -18.36 15.03 -20.17
CA GLY A 215 -17.79 16.36 -20.02
C GLY A 215 -16.39 16.34 -20.61
N GLU A 216 -16.14 17.16 -21.62
CA GLU A 216 -14.80 17.40 -22.15
C GLU A 216 -13.94 18.01 -21.02
N LEU A 217 -13.33 17.16 -20.21
CA LEU A 217 -12.14 17.54 -19.47
C LEU A 217 -11.13 17.90 -20.57
N ASP A 218 -10.75 19.17 -20.64
CA ASP A 218 -9.81 19.69 -21.64
C ASP A 218 -8.60 18.75 -21.69
N GLN A 219 -8.55 17.91 -22.73
CA GLN A 219 -7.55 16.86 -22.86
C GLN A 219 -6.30 17.55 -23.38
N ASP A 220 -5.52 18.11 -22.46
CA ASP A 220 -4.17 18.53 -22.79
C ASP A 220 -3.38 17.26 -23.18
N PRO A 221 -2.95 17.12 -24.45
CA PRO A 221 -2.27 15.92 -24.93
C PRO A 221 -0.92 15.68 -24.24
N ASP A 222 -0.38 16.68 -23.56
CA ASP A 222 0.86 16.60 -22.78
C ASP A 222 0.62 16.23 -21.29
N GLN A 223 -0.65 16.01 -20.89
CA GLN A 223 -1.00 15.73 -19.51
C GLN A 223 -0.89 14.23 -19.17
N GLU A 224 -0.25 13.93 -18.04
CA GLU A 224 -0.04 12.56 -17.58
C GLU A 224 -1.37 11.83 -17.33
N HIS A 225 -1.40 10.52 -17.61
CA HIS A 225 -2.63 9.72 -17.54
C HIS A 225 -3.25 9.64 -16.13
N ASP A 226 -2.44 9.75 -15.08
CA ASP A 226 -2.90 9.76 -13.69
C ASP A 226 -3.72 11.02 -13.38
N ASP A 227 -3.24 12.19 -13.80
CA ASP A 227 -3.95 13.46 -13.70
C ASP A 227 -5.33 13.40 -14.34
N HIS A 228 -5.47 12.69 -15.47
CA HIS A 228 -6.76 12.55 -16.16
C HIS A 228 -7.78 11.74 -15.33
N GLN A 229 -7.39 10.61 -14.75
CA GLN A 229 -8.31 9.76 -13.97
C GLN A 229 -8.63 10.38 -12.62
N HIS A 230 -7.67 11.08 -12.02
CA HIS A 230 -7.90 11.89 -10.83
C HIS A 230 -8.94 12.98 -11.10
N LYS A 231 -8.77 13.78 -12.17
CA LYS A 231 -9.74 14.80 -12.59
C LYS A 231 -11.11 14.21 -12.89
N ARG A 232 -11.17 13.06 -13.57
CA ARG A 232 -12.41 12.33 -13.86
C ARG A 232 -13.15 11.92 -12.58
N MET A 233 -12.43 11.41 -11.58
CA MET A 233 -13.02 11.10 -10.27
C MET A 233 -13.60 12.34 -9.60
N PHE A 234 -12.86 13.46 -9.59
CA PHE A 234 -13.34 14.72 -9.00
C PHE A 234 -14.58 15.26 -9.73
N ALA A 235 -14.58 15.27 -11.06
CA ALA A 235 -15.74 15.66 -11.85
C ALA A 235 -16.96 14.77 -11.55
N ALA A 236 -16.76 13.45 -11.41
CA ALA A 236 -17.83 12.54 -11.02
C ALA A 236 -18.35 12.85 -9.61
N LEU A 237 -17.47 13.12 -8.63
CA LEU A 237 -17.88 13.52 -7.28
C LEU A 237 -18.70 14.82 -7.27
N GLU A 238 -18.34 15.81 -8.07
CA GLU A 238 -19.13 17.05 -8.21
C GLU A 238 -20.53 16.78 -8.76
N VAL A 239 -20.62 15.98 -9.82
CA VAL A 239 -21.91 15.56 -10.39
C VAL A 239 -22.75 14.78 -9.36
N LEU A 240 -22.11 13.91 -8.58
CA LEU A 240 -22.77 13.11 -7.55
C LEU A 240 -23.33 13.99 -6.42
N ARG A 241 -22.57 15.00 -5.95
CA ARG A 241 -23.02 15.97 -4.93
C ARG A 241 -24.23 16.77 -5.39
N GLY A 242 -24.32 17.05 -6.69
CA GLY A 242 -25.47 17.73 -7.31
C GLY A 242 -26.69 16.83 -7.56
N ALA A 243 -26.63 15.52 -7.28
CA ALA A 243 -27.67 14.57 -7.66
C ALA A 243 -28.91 14.57 -6.75
N GLY A 244 -28.91 15.33 -5.65
CA GLY A 244 -30.05 15.44 -4.74
C GLY A 244 -30.34 14.18 -3.91
N LEU A 245 -29.31 13.35 -3.70
CA LEU A 245 -29.40 12.13 -2.89
C LEU A 245 -29.63 12.44 -1.41
N HIS A 246 -30.30 11.52 -0.70
CA HIS A 246 -30.33 11.56 0.76
C HIS A 246 -28.92 11.49 1.34
N GLU A 247 -28.65 12.23 2.42
CA GLU A 247 -27.30 12.41 3.00
C GLU A 247 -26.55 11.08 3.23
N ALA A 248 -27.22 10.08 3.80
CA ALA A 248 -26.61 8.77 4.05
C ALA A 248 -26.24 8.02 2.74
N THR A 249 -27.06 8.17 1.69
CA THR A 249 -26.82 7.58 0.36
C THR A 249 -25.70 8.31 -0.36
N LEU A 250 -25.70 9.65 -0.31
CA LEU A 250 -24.63 10.49 -0.86
C LEU A 250 -23.28 10.14 -0.23
N LYS A 251 -23.22 10.16 1.11
CA LYS A 251 -21.99 9.86 1.84
C LYS A 251 -21.48 8.47 1.50
N ALA A 252 -22.35 7.46 1.43
CA ALA A 252 -21.97 6.12 1.04
C ALA A 252 -21.46 6.05 -0.42
N ALA A 253 -22.10 6.75 -1.35
CA ALA A 253 -21.64 6.80 -2.74
C ALA A 253 -20.27 7.49 -2.85
N GLU A 254 -20.06 8.63 -2.19
CA GLU A 254 -18.76 9.33 -2.18
C GLU A 254 -17.67 8.50 -1.49
N SER A 255 -17.89 8.12 -0.24
CA SER A 255 -16.86 7.49 0.57
C SER A 255 -16.58 6.06 0.15
N SER A 256 -17.57 5.33 -0.36
CA SER A 256 -17.48 3.88 -0.53
C SER A 256 -17.58 3.39 -1.98
N LEU A 257 -17.90 4.25 -2.93
CA LEU A 257 -17.85 3.91 -4.36
C LEU A 257 -16.78 4.70 -5.13
N PHE A 258 -16.39 5.90 -4.66
CA PHE A 258 -15.30 6.67 -5.25
C PHE A 258 -14.05 6.67 -4.39
N LEU A 259 -14.09 7.14 -3.14
CA LEU A 259 -12.88 7.25 -2.32
C LEU A 259 -12.32 5.89 -1.87
N ASP A 260 -13.19 4.95 -1.56
CA ASP A 260 -12.84 3.60 -1.11
C ASP A 260 -13.65 2.55 -1.90
N PRO A 261 -13.41 2.36 -3.20
CA PRO A 261 -14.28 1.56 -4.06
C PRO A 261 -14.22 0.06 -3.74
N ILE A 262 -15.14 -0.69 -4.36
CA ILE A 262 -15.02 -2.16 -4.40
C ILE A 262 -13.84 -2.53 -5.30
N GLN A 263 -12.90 -3.29 -4.76
CA GLN A 263 -11.66 -3.69 -5.44
C GLN A 263 -11.56 -5.22 -5.45
N PRO A 264 -12.09 -5.88 -6.49
CA PRO A 264 -11.87 -7.31 -6.69
C PRO A 264 -10.39 -7.53 -7.08
N GLU A 265 -9.71 -8.49 -6.46
CA GLU A 265 -8.32 -8.83 -6.81
C GLU A 265 -8.26 -9.48 -8.21
N THR A 266 -7.19 -9.24 -8.97
CA THR A 266 -6.90 -9.96 -10.22
C THR A 266 -5.56 -10.71 -10.14
N SER A 267 -5.58 -11.91 -10.74
CA SER A 267 -4.51 -12.86 -11.11
C SER A 267 -3.81 -13.75 -10.08
N ASP A 268 -3.63 -13.39 -8.80
CA ASP A 268 -2.75 -14.18 -7.90
C ASP A 268 -3.48 -15.02 -6.82
N GLY A 269 -4.79 -14.80 -6.64
CA GLY A 269 -5.75 -15.87 -6.31
C GLY A 269 -5.86 -16.37 -4.87
N VAL A 270 -5.41 -15.63 -3.84
CA VAL A 270 -5.57 -16.08 -2.44
C VAL A 270 -6.74 -15.37 -1.72
N VAL A 271 -7.02 -14.10 -2.01
CA VAL A 271 -8.13 -13.36 -1.37
C VAL A 271 -8.99 -12.67 -2.44
N PRO A 272 -10.29 -12.99 -2.56
CA PRO A 272 -11.12 -12.52 -3.68
C PRO A 272 -11.32 -11.00 -3.78
N TYR A 273 -11.00 -10.26 -2.72
CA TYR A 273 -11.19 -8.82 -2.61
C TYR A 273 -10.02 -8.17 -1.86
N ILE A 274 -9.45 -7.12 -2.47
CA ILE A 274 -8.59 -6.15 -1.76
C ILE A 274 -9.49 -5.28 -0.86
N ASN A 275 -10.68 -4.93 -1.36
CA ASN A 275 -11.61 -4.08 -0.64
C ASN A 275 -13.08 -4.28 -1.08
N GLY A 276 -14.02 -3.94 -0.19
CA GLY A 276 -15.44 -3.84 -0.50
C GLY A 276 -16.25 -5.13 -0.39
N ARG A 277 -15.71 -6.20 0.20
CA ARG A 277 -16.42 -7.48 0.40
C ARG A 277 -17.79 -7.34 1.09
N HIS A 278 -17.88 -6.52 2.15
CA HIS A 278 -19.14 -6.25 2.85
C HIS A 278 -20.12 -5.45 1.98
N ARG A 279 -19.62 -4.51 1.18
CA ARG A 279 -20.43 -3.70 0.25
C ARG A 279 -21.02 -4.58 -0.84
N VAL A 280 -20.22 -5.46 -1.41
CA VAL A 280 -20.69 -6.45 -2.39
C VAL A 280 -21.78 -7.34 -1.78
N GLN A 281 -21.58 -7.87 -0.57
CA GLN A 281 -22.60 -8.69 0.08
C GLN A 281 -23.90 -7.90 0.31
N ALA A 282 -23.82 -6.68 0.86
CA ALA A 282 -24.98 -5.83 1.10
C ALA A 282 -25.71 -5.45 -0.21
N MET A 283 -24.97 -5.17 -1.28
CA MET A 283 -25.52 -4.90 -2.61
C MET A 283 -26.20 -6.12 -3.22
N LEU A 284 -25.60 -7.30 -3.11
CA LEU A 284 -26.21 -8.57 -3.54
C LEU A 284 -27.49 -8.87 -2.74
N ASP A 285 -27.50 -8.57 -1.44
CA ASP A 285 -28.67 -8.70 -0.57
C ASP A 285 -29.79 -7.72 -0.96
N ALA A 286 -29.44 -6.50 -1.34
CA ALA A 286 -30.37 -5.48 -1.82
C ALA A 286 -30.86 -5.72 -3.26
N GLY A 287 -30.19 -6.61 -4.01
CA GLY A 287 -30.56 -6.92 -5.40
C GLY A 287 -29.99 -5.93 -6.42
N VAL A 288 -28.90 -5.22 -6.07
CA VAL A 288 -28.19 -4.35 -7.00
C VAL A 288 -27.55 -5.20 -8.10
N ARG A 289 -27.71 -4.75 -9.35
CA ARG A 289 -27.23 -5.47 -10.55
C ARG A 289 -25.85 -5.03 -10.99
N ARG A 290 -25.60 -3.72 -10.97
CA ARG A 290 -24.37 -3.09 -11.45
C ARG A 290 -23.94 -2.03 -10.46
N THR A 291 -22.64 -1.89 -10.29
CA THR A 291 -22.02 -0.83 -9.50
C THR A 291 -20.66 -0.46 -10.09
N ILE A 292 -20.03 0.58 -9.56
CA ILE A 292 -18.67 0.94 -9.93
C ILE A 292 -17.66 0.15 -9.08
N ILE A 293 -16.58 -0.28 -9.71
CA ILE A 293 -15.43 -0.92 -9.07
C ILE A 293 -14.16 -0.13 -9.41
N GLY A 294 -13.19 -0.18 -8.51
CA GLY A 294 -11.84 0.33 -8.75
C GLY A 294 -10.91 -0.82 -9.13
N ARG A 295 -10.06 -0.60 -10.13
CA ARG A 295 -8.96 -1.50 -10.47
C ARG A 295 -7.68 -0.71 -10.58
N TRP A 296 -6.65 -1.13 -9.88
CA TRP A 296 -5.30 -0.61 -10.07
C TRP A 296 -4.82 -1.01 -11.45
N VAL A 297 -4.36 -0.04 -12.23
CA VAL A 297 -3.73 -0.26 -13.53
C VAL A 297 -2.26 0.10 -13.37
N GLU A 298 -1.37 -0.83 -13.63
CA GLU A 298 0.06 -0.53 -13.75
C GLU A 298 0.26 0.34 -14.99
N SER A 299 0.81 1.54 -14.83
CA SER A 299 1.21 2.31 -16.00
C SER A 299 2.46 1.63 -16.61
N GLY A 300 2.38 1.32 -17.91
CA GLY A 300 3.29 0.40 -18.60
C GLY A 300 2.60 -0.72 -19.39
N GLY A 301 1.29 -0.91 -19.22
CA GLY A 301 0.47 -1.87 -19.98
C GLY A 301 0.09 -1.44 -21.41
N HIS A 302 1.00 -0.85 -22.17
CA HIS A 302 0.86 -0.78 -23.64
C HIS A 302 1.73 -1.86 -24.27
N ARG A 303 1.10 -3.01 -24.57
CA ARG A 303 1.52 -3.92 -25.63
C ARG A 303 0.35 -4.12 -26.58
#